data_AF-R9IK29-F1
#
_entry.id   AF-R9IK29-F1
#
_cell.length_a   1.000
_cell.length_b   1.000
_cell.length_c   1.000
_cell.angle_alpha   90.00
_cell.angle_beta   90.00
_cell.angle_gamma   90.00
#
_symmetry.space_group_name_H-M   'P 1'
#
loop_
_entity.id
_entity.type
_entity.pdbx_description
1 polymer ?
#
loop_
_entity_poly.entity_id
_entity_poly.type
_entity_poly.pdbx_seq_one_letter_code
_entity_poly.pdbx_strand_id
1 'polypeptide(L)'
;MAMINCPECGKEISDKATVCPNCGCPITEDASKIQPVEIASVAIKPKFNKKVLVIIVVAIAIAGIGICLFSANKSAQQAKNKERFIELASLVKLSGLSGAAKCESTYNLIKKVWSDTIHEEYSIETAPYTRTNNKFNKDFNTSLGILFSSDTYKDDVALIESSESELRNCAKINLLFWQYMV
;
A
#
# COMPACT_ATOMS: atom_id res chain seq x y z
N MET A 1 -80.25 37.14 -0.32
CA MET A 1 -78.97 37.70 -0.81
C MET A 1 -77.90 36.76 -0.32
N ALA A 2 -77.14 36.13 -1.23
CA ALA A 2 -76.17 35.12 -0.84
C ALA A 2 -74.82 35.81 -0.56
N MET A 3 -74.13 35.37 0.48
CA MET A 3 -72.71 35.70 0.64
C MET A 3 -71.88 34.64 -0.08
N ILE A 4 -70.89 35.10 -0.83
CA ILE A 4 -69.89 34.27 -1.49
C ILE A 4 -68.54 34.51 -0.82
N ASN A 5 -67.67 33.50 -0.82
CA ASN A 5 -66.31 33.70 -0.35
C ASN A 5 -65.46 34.27 -1.47
N CYS A 6 -64.69 35.30 -1.14
CA CYS A 6 -63.70 35.85 -2.06
C CYS A 6 -62.67 34.75 -2.42
N PRO A 7 -62.40 34.50 -3.72
CA PRO A 7 -61.50 33.43 -4.15
C PRO A 7 -60.04 33.65 -3.72
N GLU A 8 -59.65 34.91 -3.48
CA GLU A 8 -58.28 35.26 -3.09
C GLU A 8 -58.08 35.28 -1.57
N CYS A 9 -58.98 35.92 -0.81
CA CYS A 9 -58.79 36.08 0.64
C CYS A 9 -59.70 35.19 1.50
N GLY A 10 -60.66 34.49 0.90
CA GLY A 10 -61.54 33.55 1.58
C GLY A 10 -62.61 34.16 2.49
N LYS A 11 -62.67 35.49 2.63
CA LYS A 11 -63.70 36.16 3.44
C LYS A 11 -65.04 36.22 2.71
N GLU A 12 -66.12 36.11 3.49
CA GLU A 12 -67.50 36.27 3.00
C GLU A 12 -67.76 37.71 2.55
N ILE A 13 -68.26 37.85 1.32
CA ILE A 13 -68.64 39.10 0.67
C ILE A 13 -69.99 38.92 -0.03
N SER A 14 -70.68 40.01 -0.36
CA SER A 14 -71.93 39.91 -1.12
C SER A 14 -71.68 39.44 -2.54
N ASP A 15 -72.55 38.54 -3.01
CA ASP A 15 -72.69 38.10 -4.41
C ASP A 15 -72.74 39.22 -5.47
N LYS A 16 -73.09 40.46 -5.10
CA LYS A 16 -73.13 41.62 -6.01
C LYS A 16 -71.88 42.50 -5.98
N ALA A 17 -70.90 42.20 -5.11
CA ALA A 17 -69.70 43.01 -5.01
C ALA A 17 -68.80 42.77 -6.22
N THR A 18 -68.59 43.80 -7.06
CA THR A 18 -67.68 43.75 -8.21
C THR A 18 -66.20 43.70 -7.81
N VAL A 19 -65.89 44.13 -6.59
CA VAL A 19 -64.55 44.10 -5.99
C VAL A 19 -64.68 43.74 -4.51
N CYS A 20 -63.82 42.85 -4.01
CA CYS A 20 -63.79 42.49 -2.60
C CYS A 20 -63.37 43.71 -1.75
N PRO A 21 -64.19 44.18 -0.79
CA PRO A 21 -63.83 45.32 0.05
C PRO A 21 -62.70 45.02 1.04
N ASN A 22 -62.38 43.74 1.30
CA ASN A 22 -61.33 43.35 2.24
C ASN A 22 -59.93 43.28 1.60
N CYS A 23 -59.81 42.87 0.33
CA CYS A 23 -58.51 42.71 -0.33
C CYS A 23 -58.37 43.50 -1.64
N GLY A 24 -59.47 44.02 -2.19
CA GLY A 24 -59.47 44.78 -3.44
C GLY A 24 -59.46 43.94 -4.71
N CYS A 25 -59.62 42.61 -4.64
CA CYS A 25 -59.62 41.79 -5.85
C CYS A 25 -60.96 41.93 -6.62
N PRO A 26 -60.94 42.07 -7.96
CA PRO A 26 -62.15 42.09 -8.75
C PRO A 26 -62.84 40.72 -8.73
N ILE A 27 -64.16 40.72 -8.56
CA ILE A 27 -65.00 39.52 -8.55
C ILE A 27 -65.81 39.57 -9.84
N THR A 28 -65.23 39.03 -10.91
CA THR A 28 -65.85 38.97 -12.24
C THR A 28 -66.31 37.54 -12.52
N GLU A 29 -67.60 37.35 -12.79
CA GLU A 29 -68.26 36.03 -13.00
C GLU A 29 -67.93 35.34 -14.35
N ASP A 30 -66.89 35.76 -15.07
CA ASP A 30 -66.58 35.19 -16.38
C ASP A 30 -65.56 34.04 -16.32
N ALA A 31 -65.98 32.95 -15.67
CA ALA A 31 -65.32 31.65 -15.73
C ALA A 31 -65.70 30.90 -17.02
N SER A 32 -65.36 31.44 -18.20
CA SER A 32 -65.39 30.67 -19.46
C SER A 32 -64.63 31.37 -20.59
N LYS A 33 -63.30 31.27 -20.55
CA LYS A 33 -62.42 31.11 -21.72
C LYS A 33 -60.97 30.98 -21.25
N ILE A 34 -60.64 29.77 -20.84
CA ILE A 34 -59.25 29.31 -20.80
C ILE A 34 -58.84 29.14 -22.27
N GLN A 35 -58.08 30.10 -22.81
CA GLN A 35 -57.22 29.83 -23.96
C GLN A 35 -55.98 29.12 -23.41
N PRO A 36 -55.57 27.96 -23.94
CA PRO A 36 -54.35 27.31 -23.50
C PRO A 36 -53.17 28.22 -23.82
N VAL A 37 -52.53 28.75 -22.78
CA VAL A 37 -51.17 29.29 -22.91
C VAL A 37 -50.29 28.10 -23.19
N GLU A 38 -49.86 27.96 -24.45
CA GLU A 38 -48.75 27.08 -24.78
C GLU A 38 -47.54 27.56 -23.95
N ILE A 39 -47.26 26.84 -22.87
CA ILE A 39 -45.95 26.88 -22.24
C ILE A 39 -45.02 26.29 -23.28
N ALA A 40 -44.51 27.14 -24.17
CA ALA A 40 -43.41 26.80 -25.04
C ALA A 40 -42.32 26.27 -24.13
N SER A 41 -42.10 24.95 -24.19
CA SER A 41 -40.96 24.31 -23.57
C SER A 41 -39.74 25.00 -24.14
N VAL A 42 -39.18 25.95 -23.38
CA VAL A 42 -37.91 26.57 -23.73
C VAL A 42 -36.88 25.48 -23.49
N ALA A 43 -36.70 24.64 -24.51
CA ALA A 43 -35.53 23.82 -24.67
C ALA A 43 -34.36 24.80 -24.75
N ILE A 44 -33.70 25.05 -23.62
CA ILE A 44 -32.43 25.76 -23.56
C ILE A 44 -31.44 24.85 -24.29
N LYS A 45 -31.36 24.96 -25.61
CA LYS A 45 -30.26 24.38 -26.39
C LYS A 45 -29.02 25.12 -25.92
N PRO A 46 -28.06 24.48 -25.24
CA PRO A 46 -26.89 25.21 -24.82
C PRO A 46 -26.17 25.66 -26.09
N LYS A 47 -26.08 26.98 -26.29
CA LYS A 47 -25.43 27.60 -27.46
C LYS A 47 -23.93 27.51 -27.29
N PHE A 48 -23.38 26.30 -27.35
CA PHE A 48 -21.94 26.10 -27.39
C PHE A 48 -21.44 26.46 -28.78
N ASN A 49 -20.58 27.48 -28.87
CA ASN A 49 -19.86 27.78 -30.10
C ASN A 49 -19.06 26.53 -30.51
N LYS A 50 -19.15 26.10 -31.77
CA LYS A 50 -18.46 24.89 -32.26
C LYS A 50 -16.96 24.91 -31.93
N LYS A 51 -16.32 26.09 -31.87
CA LYS A 51 -14.92 26.27 -31.44
C LYS A 51 -14.69 25.90 -29.97
N VAL A 52 -15.62 26.22 -29.07
CA VAL A 52 -15.56 25.86 -27.64
C VAL A 52 -15.71 24.35 -27.46
N LEU A 53 -16.62 23.71 -28.22
CA LEU A 53 -16.80 22.26 -28.20
C LEU A 53 -15.52 21.52 -28.64
N VAL A 54 -14.85 22.02 -29.70
CA VAL A 54 -13.60 21.44 -30.20
C VAL A 54 -12.47 21.55 -29.16
N ILE A 55 -12.35 22.70 -28.47
CA ILE A 55 -11.32 22.89 -27.44
C ILE A 55 -11.52 21.91 -26.26
N ILE A 56 -12.76 21.71 -25.81
CA ILE A 56 -13.08 20.78 -24.72
C ILE A 56 -12.73 19.34 -25.11
N VAL A 57 -13.07 18.92 -26.34
CA VAL A 57 -12.75 17.57 -26.83
C VAL A 57 -11.25 17.34 -26.92
N VAL A 58 -10.48 18.32 -27.41
CA VAL A 58 -9.02 18.25 -27.49
C VAL A 58 -8.39 18.19 -26.09
N ALA A 59 -8.88 18.99 -25.14
CA ALA A 59 -8.39 18.97 -23.76
C ALA A 59 -8.65 17.61 -23.08
N ILE A 60 -9.83 17.01 -23.27
CA ILE A 60 -10.16 15.68 -22.75
C ILE A 60 -9.29 14.59 -23.40
N ALA A 61 -9.03 14.68 -24.70
CA ALA A 61 -8.15 13.74 -25.40
C ALA A 61 -6.72 13.79 -24.85
N ILE A 62 -6.17 15.00 -24.62
CA ILE A 62 -4.82 15.18 -24.04
C ILE A 62 -4.77 14.65 -22.61
N ALA A 63 -5.79 14.92 -21.79
CA ALA A 63 -5.89 14.39 -20.43
C ALA A 63 -5.98 12.86 -20.42
N GLY A 64 -6.76 12.27 -21.33
CA GLY A 64 -6.87 10.81 -21.49
C GLY A 64 -5.54 10.15 -21.87
N ILE A 65 -4.80 10.74 -22.81
CA ILE A 65 -3.45 10.28 -23.19
C ILE A 65 -2.50 10.37 -21.99
N GLY A 66 -2.52 11.47 -21.24
CA GLY A 66 -1.72 11.64 -20.03
C GLY A 66 -2.03 10.59 -18.96
N ILE A 67 -3.31 10.30 -18.72
CA ILE A 67 -3.74 9.25 -17.79
C ILE A 67 -3.32 7.86 -18.26
N CYS A 68 -3.41 7.57 -19.57
CA CYS A 68 -2.94 6.31 -20.15
C CYS A 68 -1.42 6.12 -20.01
N LEU A 69 -0.62 7.17 -20.26
CA LEU A 69 0.83 7.11 -20.07
C LEU A 69 1.20 6.96 -18.58
N PHE A 70 0.49 7.66 -17.70
CA PHE A 70 0.68 7.56 -16.25
C PHE A 70 0.30 6.18 -15.71
N SER A 71 -0.81 5.58 -16.17
CA SER A 71 -1.25 4.26 -15.75
C SER A 71 -0.34 3.14 -16.27
N ALA A 72 0.17 3.26 -17.49
CA ALA A 72 1.18 2.35 -18.04
C ALA A 72 2.52 2.43 -17.27
N ASN A 73 2.92 3.61 -16.82
CA ASN A 73 4.13 3.76 -16.00
C ASN A 73 3.93 3.22 -14.58
N LYS A 74 2.74 3.42 -13.99
CA LYS A 74 2.38 2.91 -12.67
C LYS A 74 2.31 1.37 -12.61
N SER A 75 1.80 0.72 -13.65
CA SER A 75 1.74 -0.74 -13.72
C SER A 75 3.14 -1.37 -13.81
N ALA A 76 4.06 -0.77 -14.57
CA ALA A 76 5.46 -1.19 -14.65
C ALA A 76 6.20 -0.99 -13.31
N GLN A 77 5.96 0.11 -12.61
CA GLN A 77 6.56 0.36 -11.30
C GLN A 77 6.06 -0.62 -10.22
N GLN A 78 4.78 -1.00 -10.27
CA GLN A 78 4.22 -1.98 -9.33
C GLN A 78 4.77 -3.40 -9.56
N ALA A 79 5.06 -3.79 -10.80
CA ALA A 79 5.70 -5.07 -11.09
C ALA A 79 7.10 -5.15 -10.48
N LYS A 80 7.93 -4.12 -10.71
CA LYS A 80 9.29 -4.02 -10.14
C LYS A 80 9.29 -4.04 -8.60
N ASN A 81 8.32 -3.36 -7.98
CA ASN A 81 8.21 -3.34 -6.51
C ASN A 81 7.85 -4.72 -5.93
N LYS A 82 7.00 -5.50 -6.61
CA LYS A 82 6.65 -6.86 -6.19
C LYS A 82 7.84 -7.81 -6.34
N GLU A 83 8.54 -7.75 -7.47
CA GLU A 83 9.74 -8.56 -7.71
C GLU A 83 10.79 -8.30 -6.65
N ARG A 84 11.10 -7.03 -6.35
CA ARG A 84 12.08 -6.67 -5.33
C ARG A 84 11.67 -7.11 -3.92
N PHE A 85 10.37 -7.08 -3.61
CA PHE A 85 9.87 -7.59 -2.34
C PHE A 85 10.09 -9.11 -2.21
N ILE A 86 9.78 -9.86 -3.27
CA ILE A 86 9.97 -11.31 -3.29
C ILE A 86 11.45 -11.66 -3.15
N GLU A 87 12.33 -10.97 -3.87
CA GLU A 87 13.78 -11.14 -3.79
C GLU A 87 14.33 -10.80 -2.40
N LEU A 88 13.88 -9.70 -1.81
CA LEU A 88 14.28 -9.33 -0.45
C LEU A 88 13.82 -10.38 0.57
N ALA A 89 12.59 -10.87 0.44
CA ALA A 89 12.04 -11.88 1.33
C ALA A 89 12.76 -13.24 1.18
N SER A 90 13.11 -13.63 -0.05
CA SER A 90 13.84 -14.87 -0.30
C SER A 90 15.26 -14.80 0.25
N LEU A 91 15.97 -13.68 0.06
CA LEU A 91 17.31 -13.47 0.60
C LEU A 91 17.29 -13.53 2.13
N VAL A 92 16.43 -12.75 2.79
CA VAL A 92 16.35 -12.74 4.26
C VAL A 92 16.06 -14.13 4.81
N LYS A 93 15.18 -14.88 4.14
CA LYS A 93 14.90 -16.26 4.51
C LYS A 93 16.12 -17.15 4.33
N LEU A 94 16.73 -17.18 3.15
CA LEU A 94 17.82 -18.12 2.85
C LEU A 94 19.09 -17.79 3.65
N SER A 95 19.57 -16.55 3.58
CA SER A 95 20.79 -16.12 4.26
C SER A 95 20.59 -16.12 5.78
N GLY A 96 19.40 -15.74 6.26
CA GLY A 96 19.04 -15.81 7.68
C GLY A 96 19.04 -17.23 8.23
N LEU A 97 18.37 -18.17 7.56
CA LEU A 97 18.37 -19.57 8.00
C LEU A 97 19.76 -20.20 7.89
N SER A 98 20.48 -19.97 6.79
CA SER A 98 21.81 -20.53 6.57
C SER A 98 22.80 -20.02 7.61
N GLY A 99 22.85 -18.70 7.83
CA GLY A 99 23.71 -18.09 8.85
C GLY A 99 23.37 -18.60 10.25
N ALA A 100 22.09 -18.67 10.61
CA ALA A 100 21.67 -19.15 11.92
C ALA A 100 22.02 -20.63 12.15
N ALA A 101 21.73 -21.49 11.18
CA ALA A 101 22.09 -22.91 11.23
C ALA A 101 23.60 -23.09 11.37
N LYS A 102 24.38 -22.25 10.67
CA LYS A 102 25.83 -22.31 10.75
C LYS A 102 26.35 -21.89 12.11
N CYS A 103 25.87 -20.77 12.67
CA CYS A 103 26.17 -20.35 14.04
C CYS A 103 25.95 -21.47 15.05
N GLU A 104 24.79 -22.15 14.97
CA GLU A 104 24.47 -23.26 15.88
C GLU A 104 25.46 -24.43 15.72
N SER A 105 25.74 -24.84 14.48
CA SER A 105 26.69 -25.93 14.22
C SER A 105 28.10 -25.62 14.72
N THR A 106 28.59 -24.41 14.47
CA THR A 106 29.93 -23.96 14.90
C THR A 106 30.00 -23.85 16.42
N TYR A 107 28.96 -23.32 17.08
CA TYR A 107 28.88 -23.26 18.54
C TYR A 107 28.88 -24.66 19.17
N ASN A 108 28.10 -25.58 18.63
CA ASN A 108 28.06 -26.96 19.10
C ASN A 108 29.41 -27.66 18.96
N LEU A 109 30.12 -27.44 17.84
CA LEU A 109 31.46 -27.96 17.65
C LEU A 109 32.47 -27.40 18.67
N ILE A 110 32.46 -26.08 18.92
CA ILE A 110 33.32 -25.45 19.95
C ILE A 110 33.08 -26.09 21.30
N LYS A 111 31.81 -26.17 21.71
CA LYS A 111 31.40 -26.74 23.00
C LYS A 111 31.87 -28.19 23.12
N LYS A 112 31.75 -28.97 22.05
CA LYS A 112 32.13 -30.37 22.02
C LYS A 112 33.65 -30.55 22.06
N VAL A 113 34.43 -29.79 21.28
CA VAL A 113 35.90 -29.82 21.33
C VAL A 113 36.41 -29.45 22.73
N TRP A 114 35.80 -28.45 23.36
CA TRP A 114 36.12 -28.07 24.74
C TRP A 114 35.84 -29.21 25.72
N SER A 115 34.64 -29.79 25.67
CA SER A 115 34.21 -30.90 26.55
C SER A 115 35.07 -32.16 26.34
N ASP A 116 35.22 -32.60 25.09
CA ASP A 116 35.93 -33.82 24.71
C ASP A 116 37.41 -33.76 25.09
N THR A 117 38.03 -32.56 25.07
CA THR A 117 39.41 -32.37 25.54
C THR A 117 39.51 -32.56 27.06
N ILE A 118 38.57 -32.00 27.83
CA ILE A 118 38.60 -32.03 29.31
C ILE A 118 38.30 -33.43 29.84
N HIS A 119 37.32 -34.10 29.24
CA HIS A 119 36.85 -35.41 29.69
C HIS A 119 37.56 -36.57 28.98
N GLU A 120 38.50 -36.27 28.07
CA GLU A 120 39.20 -37.26 27.25
C GLU A 120 38.23 -38.19 26.50
N GLU A 121 37.11 -37.63 26.04
CA GLU A 121 36.08 -38.34 25.29
C GLU A 121 36.44 -38.39 23.81
N TYR A 122 36.47 -39.60 23.25
CA TYR A 122 36.81 -39.77 21.85
C TYR A 122 35.56 -39.62 20.96
N SER A 123 35.63 -38.68 20.02
CA SER A 123 34.70 -38.60 18.90
C SER A 123 35.45 -38.38 17.59
N ILE A 124 34.99 -39.03 16.51
CA ILE A 124 35.59 -38.90 15.17
C ILE A 124 35.55 -37.43 14.70
N GLU A 125 34.48 -36.72 15.06
CA GLU A 125 34.27 -35.32 14.69
C GLU A 125 35.30 -34.38 15.33
N THR A 126 35.66 -34.63 16.59
CA THR A 126 36.51 -33.72 17.38
C THR A 126 37.96 -34.18 17.47
N ALA A 127 38.24 -35.46 17.19
CA ALA A 127 39.57 -36.04 17.20
C ALA A 127 40.65 -35.25 16.44
N PRO A 128 40.36 -34.61 15.28
CA PRO A 128 41.34 -33.77 14.59
C PRO A 128 41.83 -32.58 15.41
N TYR A 129 41.03 -32.12 16.38
CA TYR A 129 41.32 -30.95 17.20
C TYR A 129 41.77 -31.32 18.61
N THR A 130 41.23 -32.40 19.18
CA THR A 130 41.44 -32.77 20.59
C THR A 130 42.68 -33.63 20.82
N ARG A 131 43.31 -34.18 19.76
CA ARG A 131 44.42 -35.13 19.89
C ARG A 131 45.64 -34.74 19.06
N THR A 132 46.81 -34.86 19.69
CA THR A 132 48.12 -34.72 19.05
C THR A 132 48.93 -35.98 19.32
N ASN A 133 49.58 -36.55 18.30
CA ASN A 133 50.36 -37.80 18.42
C ASN A 133 49.59 -38.94 19.12
N ASN A 134 48.32 -39.14 18.74
CA ASN A 134 47.41 -40.12 19.32
C ASN A 134 47.10 -39.97 20.82
N LYS A 135 47.42 -38.85 21.46
CA LYS A 135 47.07 -38.54 22.86
C LYS A 135 46.18 -37.31 22.93
N PHE A 136 45.29 -37.24 23.92
CA PHE A 136 44.51 -36.03 24.17
C PHE A 136 45.43 -34.87 24.53
N ASN A 137 45.09 -33.69 24.01
CA ASN A 137 45.73 -32.45 24.40
C ASN A 137 45.43 -32.18 25.88
N LYS A 138 46.45 -31.81 26.66
CA LYS A 138 46.27 -31.57 28.10
C LYS A 138 45.54 -30.27 28.42
N ASP A 139 45.63 -29.30 27.51
CA ASP A 139 45.01 -27.98 27.66
C ASP A 139 43.95 -27.82 26.57
N PHE A 140 42.71 -27.53 26.97
CA PHE A 140 41.61 -27.28 26.04
C PHE A 140 41.88 -26.06 25.14
N ASN A 141 42.68 -25.08 25.60
CA ASN A 141 43.05 -23.93 24.76
C ASN A 141 43.90 -24.36 23.56
N THR A 142 44.69 -25.44 23.70
CA THR A 142 45.43 -26.02 22.56
C THR A 142 44.45 -26.57 21.52
N SER A 143 43.45 -27.35 21.96
CA SER A 143 42.45 -27.92 21.05
C SER A 143 41.60 -26.85 20.37
N LEU A 144 41.16 -25.82 21.12
CA LEU A 144 40.42 -24.68 20.55
C LEU A 144 41.30 -23.87 19.60
N GLY A 145 42.58 -23.70 19.89
CA GLY A 145 43.53 -23.05 18.97
C GLY A 145 43.66 -23.80 17.64
N ILE A 146 43.70 -25.15 17.68
CA ILE A 146 43.71 -25.98 16.46
C ILE A 146 42.38 -25.83 15.71
N LEU A 147 41.24 -25.89 16.42
CA LEU A 147 39.92 -25.69 15.82
C LEU A 147 39.82 -24.33 15.10
N PHE A 148 40.18 -23.24 15.78
CA PHE A 148 40.08 -21.88 15.21
C PHE A 148 41.08 -21.63 14.07
N SER A 149 42.15 -22.43 14.02
CA SER A 149 43.13 -22.38 12.93
C SER A 149 42.70 -23.22 11.72
N SER A 150 41.72 -24.11 11.86
CA SER A 150 41.26 -24.99 10.78
C SER A 150 40.53 -24.22 9.68
N ASP A 151 40.71 -24.68 8.44
CA ASP A 151 40.05 -24.08 7.27
C ASP A 151 38.52 -24.23 7.39
N THR A 152 38.04 -25.38 7.86
CA THR A 152 36.60 -25.60 8.12
C THR A 152 36.02 -24.53 9.05
N TYR A 153 36.66 -24.25 10.19
CA TYR A 153 36.16 -23.22 11.10
C TYR A 153 36.19 -21.82 10.48
N LYS A 154 37.26 -21.49 9.74
CA LYS A 154 37.38 -20.19 9.08
C LYS A 154 36.33 -19.99 7.99
N ASP A 155 36.08 -21.02 7.18
CA ASP A 155 35.05 -21.01 6.14
C ASP A 155 33.66 -20.85 6.76
N ASP A 156 33.42 -21.54 7.88
CA ASP A 156 32.19 -21.45 8.64
C ASP A 156 31.94 -20.04 9.17
N VAL A 157 32.97 -19.40 9.75
CA VAL A 157 32.91 -18.01 10.21
C VAL A 157 32.70 -17.05 9.04
N ALA A 158 33.39 -17.25 7.92
CA ALA A 158 33.23 -16.42 6.73
C ALA A 158 31.79 -16.46 6.19
N LEU A 159 31.15 -17.63 6.20
CA LEU A 159 29.73 -17.78 5.81
C LEU A 159 28.78 -17.05 6.76
N ILE A 160 29.07 -17.09 8.06
CA ILE A 160 28.30 -16.37 9.08
C ILE A 160 28.41 -14.86 8.84
N GLU A 161 29.63 -14.35 8.64
CA GLU A 161 29.90 -12.93 8.38
C GLU A 161 29.29 -12.44 7.07
N SER A 162 29.32 -13.26 6.00
CA SER A 162 28.67 -12.92 4.74
C SER A 162 27.16 -12.87 4.89
N SER A 163 26.58 -13.84 5.60
CA SER A 163 25.14 -13.89 5.88
C SER A 163 24.68 -12.68 6.70
N GLU A 164 25.45 -12.27 7.72
CA GLU A 164 25.19 -11.06 8.49
C GLU A 164 25.24 -9.80 7.61
N SER A 165 26.27 -9.71 6.76
CA SER A 165 26.49 -8.56 5.86
C SER A 165 25.34 -8.40 4.87
N GLU A 166 24.86 -9.50 4.29
CA GLU A 166 23.70 -9.52 3.40
C GLU A 166 22.44 -9.01 4.11
N LEU A 167 22.15 -9.52 5.31
CA LEU A 167 20.99 -9.09 6.10
C LEU A 167 21.06 -7.61 6.50
N ARG A 168 22.25 -7.11 6.87
CA ARG A 168 22.45 -5.68 7.17
C ARG A 168 22.22 -4.82 5.95
N ASN A 169 22.66 -5.25 4.77
CA ASN A 169 22.43 -4.52 3.53
C ASN A 169 20.94 -4.49 3.16
N CYS A 170 20.23 -5.60 3.33
CA CYS A 170 18.78 -5.66 3.20
C CYS A 170 18.05 -4.67 4.10
N ALA A 171 18.45 -4.57 5.38
CA ALA A 171 17.86 -3.62 6.31
C ALA A 171 18.07 -2.15 5.88
N LYS A 172 19.27 -1.81 5.38
CA LYS A 172 19.58 -0.47 4.85
C LYS A 172 18.75 -0.11 3.62
N ILE A 173 18.61 -1.05 2.68
CA ILE A 173 17.81 -0.85 1.46
C ILE A 173 16.34 -0.60 1.81
N ASN A 174 15.80 -1.29 2.82
CA ASN A 174 14.43 -1.12 3.25
C ASN A 174 14.19 0.26 3.93
N LEU A 175 15.12 0.71 4.78
CA LEU A 175 15.08 2.03 5.42
C LEU A 175 15.08 3.17 4.40
N LEU A 176 15.96 3.11 3.39
CA LEU A 176 15.99 4.10 2.33
C LEU A 176 14.67 4.11 1.55
N PHE A 177 14.09 2.93 1.26
CA PHE A 177 12.86 2.86 0.50
C PHE A 177 11.66 3.48 1.23
N TRP A 178 11.55 3.27 2.54
CA TRP A 178 10.52 3.92 3.37
C TRP A 178 10.63 5.45 3.33
N GLN A 179 11.85 5.99 3.29
CA GLN A 179 12.07 7.44 3.23
C GLN A 179 11.75 8.07 1.87
N TYR A 180 11.72 7.27 0.79
CA TYR A 180 11.31 7.73 -0.55
C TYR A 180 9.85 7.43 -0.90
N MET A 181 9.15 6.63 -0.09
CA MET A 181 7.75 6.24 -0.32
C MET A 181 6.72 6.93 0.59
N VAL A 182 7.17 7.58 1.67
CA VAL A 182 6.37 8.45 2.55
C VAL A 182 6.69 9.91 2.22
#